data_AF-A0A1Q7ZC56-F1
#
_entry.id   AF-A0A1Q7ZC56-F1
#
_cell.length_a   1.000
_cell.length_b   1.000
_cell.length_c   1.000
_cell.angle_alpha   90.00
_cell.angle_beta   90.00
_cell.angle_gamma   90.00
#
_symmetry.space_group_name_H-M   'P 1'
#
loop_
_entity.id
_entity.type
_entity.pdbx_description
1 polymer ?
#
loop_
_entity_poly.entity_id
_entity_poly.type
_entity_poly.pdbx_seq_one_letter_code
_entity_poly.pdbx_strand_id
1 'polypeptide(L)'
;MSSYKLHPNYWKFRREGWTLEDFVRRSPRENVQTKMIAGADYDEPCTAEILAKAKENLRYFSVVGVAERFEESLALMKLRFGWKLESYSSFNVNRRCQRKRNLPQSTLALITERNRFDIELYEYAAKRFQEAIDKNAAEVSENVRELQGARIQEPLRSALFSIGAAARKAVNRAYSAAHNLHG
;
A
#
# COMPACT_ATOMS: atom_id res chain seq x y z
N MET A 1 16.63 -1.03 10.66
CA MET A 1 15.79 -2.09 10.04
C MET A 1 15.61 -3.21 11.04
N SER A 2 14.37 -3.66 11.25
CA SER A 2 14.10 -4.85 12.09
C SER A 2 14.92 -6.05 11.57
N SER A 3 15.53 -6.78 12.49
CA SER A 3 16.55 -7.80 12.27
C SER A 3 15.99 -9.12 11.72
N TYR A 4 15.21 -9.08 10.65
CA TYR A 4 14.65 -10.30 10.06
C TYR A 4 15.70 -10.94 9.14
N LYS A 5 16.43 -11.94 9.68
CA LYS A 5 17.54 -12.64 9.01
C LYS A 5 17.14 -13.27 7.67
N LEU A 6 15.86 -13.57 7.48
CA LEU A 6 15.32 -14.23 6.28
C LEU A 6 14.92 -13.25 5.16
N HIS A 7 15.05 -11.94 5.37
CA HIS A 7 14.78 -11.00 4.29
C HIS A 7 15.84 -11.18 3.17
N PRO A 8 15.47 -11.26 1.87
CA PRO A 8 16.42 -11.53 0.79
C PRO A 8 17.61 -10.56 0.73
N ASN A 9 17.39 -9.30 1.12
CA ASN A 9 18.45 -8.28 1.18
C ASN A 9 19.12 -8.13 2.56
N TYR A 10 18.80 -8.98 3.54
CA TYR A 10 19.32 -8.86 4.92
C TYR A 10 20.85 -8.80 4.95
N TRP A 11 21.51 -9.71 4.22
CA TRP A 11 22.97 -9.78 4.19
C TRP A 11 23.59 -8.61 3.43
N LYS A 12 22.93 -8.08 2.40
CA LYS A 12 23.37 -6.86 1.68
C LYS A 12 23.43 -5.65 2.62
N PHE A 13 22.40 -5.46 3.45
CA PHE A 13 22.40 -4.38 4.45
C PHE A 13 23.37 -4.64 5.61
N ARG A 14 23.53 -5.89 6.05
CA ARG A 14 24.29 -6.23 7.27
C ARG A 14 25.77 -6.50 7.06
N ARG A 15 26.17 -7.02 5.90
CA ARG A 15 27.58 -7.35 5.58
C ARG A 15 28.18 -6.37 4.59
N GLU A 16 27.44 -6.02 3.54
CA GLU A 16 27.93 -5.09 2.50
C GLU A 16 27.65 -3.62 2.84
N GLY A 17 26.96 -3.35 3.95
CA GLY A 17 26.74 -1.98 4.44
C GLY A 17 25.89 -1.11 3.51
N TRP A 18 25.03 -1.70 2.68
CA TRP A 18 24.21 -0.94 1.72
C TRP A 18 23.45 0.19 2.41
N THR A 19 23.58 1.39 1.85
CA THR A 19 22.75 2.53 2.23
C THR A 19 21.38 2.46 1.54
N LEU A 20 20.47 3.37 1.90
CA LEU A 20 19.22 3.54 1.16
C LEU A 20 19.50 3.92 -0.31
N GLU A 21 20.50 4.77 -0.54
CA GLU A 21 20.87 5.17 -1.89
C GLU A 21 21.40 3.98 -2.70
N ASP A 22 22.28 3.15 -2.12
CA ASP A 22 22.77 1.92 -2.78
C ASP A 22 21.61 0.99 -3.15
N PHE A 23 20.65 0.83 -2.25
CA PHE A 23 19.46 0.02 -2.51
C PHE A 23 18.68 0.55 -3.71
N VAL A 24 18.43 1.86 -3.78
CA VAL A 24 17.69 2.48 -4.89
C VAL A 24 18.49 2.41 -6.19
N ARG A 25 19.81 2.55 -6.15
CA ARG A 25 20.67 2.41 -7.34
C ARG A 25 20.69 0.99 -7.89
N ARG A 26 20.80 -0.02 -7.01
CA ARG A 26 21.12 -1.41 -7.39
C ARG A 26 19.92 -2.35 -7.42
N SER A 27 18.78 -1.98 -6.84
CA SER A 27 17.57 -2.81 -6.84
C SER A 27 16.77 -2.60 -8.12
N PRO A 28 16.17 -3.66 -8.72
CA PRO A 28 15.21 -3.54 -9.83
C PRO A 28 13.80 -3.07 -9.36
N ARG A 29 13.72 -2.49 -8.15
CA ARG A 29 12.45 -2.22 -7.46
C ARG A 29 12.03 -0.77 -7.63
N GLU A 30 11.90 -0.37 -8.88
CA GLU A 30 11.29 0.89 -9.26
C GLU A 30 9.85 0.72 -9.76
N ASN A 31 9.04 1.77 -9.63
CA ASN A 31 7.69 1.88 -10.21
C ASN A 31 6.80 0.64 -9.95
N VAL A 32 6.90 0.10 -8.74
CA VAL A 32 6.32 -1.19 -8.39
C VAL A 32 4.79 -1.16 -8.48
N GLN A 33 4.15 -0.08 -8.02
CA GLN A 33 2.69 0.01 -8.06
C GLN A 33 2.18 0.09 -9.50
N THR A 34 2.89 0.82 -10.35
CA THR A 34 2.59 0.93 -11.78
C THR A 34 2.65 -0.43 -12.45
N LYS A 35 3.74 -1.18 -12.25
CA LYS A 35 3.87 -2.53 -12.81
C LYS A 35 2.79 -3.48 -12.30
N MET A 36 2.50 -3.45 -10.99
CA MET A 36 1.46 -4.30 -10.39
C MET A 36 0.06 -4.00 -10.94
N ILE A 37 -0.31 -2.73 -11.06
CA ILE A 37 -1.64 -2.33 -11.53
C ILE A 37 -1.78 -2.58 -13.04
N ALA A 38 -0.70 -2.42 -13.81
CA ALA A 38 -0.68 -2.77 -15.22
C ALA A 38 -0.74 -4.29 -15.47
N GLY A 39 -0.34 -5.11 -14.51
CA GLY A 39 -0.13 -6.55 -14.69
C GLY A 39 1.16 -6.87 -15.44
N ALA A 40 2.17 -6.00 -15.36
CA ALA A 40 3.47 -6.19 -16.00
C ALA A 40 4.44 -7.02 -15.13
N ASP A 41 5.50 -7.53 -15.75
CA ASP A 41 6.58 -8.24 -15.04
C ASP A 41 7.21 -7.34 -13.96
N TYR A 42 7.43 -7.91 -12.79
CA TYR A 42 7.97 -7.20 -11.64
C TYR A 42 9.46 -6.87 -11.78
N ASP A 43 10.22 -7.69 -12.51
CA ASP A 43 11.69 -7.54 -12.62
C ASP A 43 12.11 -6.73 -13.86
N GLU A 44 11.20 -6.51 -14.81
CA GLU A 44 11.45 -5.72 -16.02
C GLU A 44 11.36 -4.20 -15.76
N PRO A 45 12.08 -3.37 -16.55
CA PRO A 45 11.98 -1.92 -16.49
C PRO A 45 10.56 -1.42 -16.77
N CYS A 46 10.10 -0.47 -15.97
CA CYS A 46 8.79 0.17 -16.22
C CYS A 46 8.90 1.15 -17.40
N THR A 47 7.92 1.12 -18.30
CA THR A 47 7.84 2.01 -19.47
C THR A 47 6.61 2.93 -19.41
N ALA A 48 6.53 3.90 -20.34
CA ALA A 48 5.39 4.79 -20.44
C ALA A 48 4.10 4.05 -20.86
N GLU A 49 4.24 2.99 -21.67
CA GLU A 49 3.14 2.11 -22.08
C GLU A 49 2.57 1.34 -20.87
N ILE A 50 3.45 0.86 -19.98
CA ILE A 50 3.04 0.23 -18.72
C ILE A 50 2.27 1.22 -17.84
N LEU A 51 2.73 2.47 -17.75
CA LEU A 51 2.00 3.51 -17.02
C LEU A 51 0.62 3.80 -17.63
N ALA A 52 0.55 3.94 -18.96
CA ALA A 52 -0.71 4.15 -19.65
C ALA A 52 -1.69 2.99 -19.38
N LYS A 53 -1.18 1.75 -19.39
CA LYS A 53 -1.97 0.57 -19.06
C LYS A 53 -2.41 0.56 -17.60
N ALA A 54 -1.57 0.95 -16.66
CA ALA A 54 -1.94 1.06 -15.25
C ALA A 54 -3.07 2.08 -15.04
N LYS A 55 -2.99 3.26 -15.69
CA LYS A 55 -4.05 4.28 -15.63
C LYS A 55 -5.35 3.77 -16.26
N GLU A 56 -5.27 3.06 -17.39
CA GLU A 56 -6.42 2.40 -18.00
C GLU A 56 -7.06 1.41 -17.03
N ASN A 57 -6.26 0.53 -16.42
CA ASN A 57 -6.73 -0.48 -15.49
C ASN A 57 -7.43 0.14 -14.26
N LEU A 58 -6.88 1.23 -13.70
CA LEU A 58 -7.53 1.98 -12.60
C LEU A 58 -8.94 2.48 -12.92
N ARG A 59 -9.30 2.63 -14.21
CA ARG A 59 -10.66 3.03 -14.60
C ARG A 59 -11.69 1.95 -14.31
N TYR A 60 -11.29 0.68 -14.33
CA TYR A 60 -12.16 -0.46 -14.05
C TYR A 60 -12.30 -0.77 -12.56
N PHE A 61 -11.47 -0.18 -11.71
CA PHE A 61 -11.54 -0.37 -10.27
C PHE A 61 -12.81 0.29 -9.72
N SER A 62 -13.59 -0.47 -8.94
CA SER A 62 -14.82 0.03 -8.32
C SER A 62 -14.55 1.11 -7.26
N VAL A 63 -13.40 1.02 -6.58
CA VAL A 63 -12.92 2.01 -5.62
C VAL A 63 -11.40 2.10 -5.76
N VAL A 64 -10.88 3.32 -5.72
CA VAL A 64 -9.45 3.61 -5.59
C VAL A 64 -9.29 4.44 -4.32
N GLY A 65 -8.42 4.00 -3.41
CA GLY A 65 -8.16 4.68 -2.13
C GLY A 65 -6.67 4.93 -1.93
N VAL A 66 -6.34 5.83 -1.00
CA VAL A 66 -4.96 6.21 -0.66
C VAL A 66 -4.69 5.99 0.84
N ALA A 67 -3.48 5.54 1.17
CA ALA A 67 -3.14 5.14 2.53
C ALA A 67 -3.10 6.33 3.50
N GLU A 68 -2.77 7.52 2.98
CA GLU A 68 -2.73 8.80 3.68
C GLU A 68 -4.11 9.21 4.20
N ARG A 69 -5.17 8.78 3.49
CA ARG A 69 -6.59 9.04 3.79
C ARG A 69 -7.34 7.73 3.96
N PHE A 70 -6.81 6.89 4.85
CA PHE A 70 -7.27 5.51 5.04
C PHE A 70 -8.75 5.41 5.46
N GLU A 71 -9.20 6.26 6.40
CA GLU A 71 -10.59 6.21 6.89
C GLU A 71 -11.59 6.59 5.79
N GLU A 72 -11.27 7.60 4.98
CA GLU A 72 -12.06 8.01 3.82
C GLU A 72 -12.06 6.94 2.72
N SER A 73 -10.91 6.30 2.49
CA SER A 73 -10.81 5.15 1.57
C SER A 73 -11.71 3.99 2.01
N LEU A 74 -11.74 3.71 3.32
CA LEU A 74 -12.58 2.67 3.89
C LEU A 74 -14.08 3.05 3.84
N ALA A 75 -14.41 4.32 4.05
CA ALA A 75 -15.77 4.83 3.90
C ALA A 75 -16.31 4.66 2.47
N LEU A 76 -15.50 4.96 1.44
CA LEU A 76 -15.88 4.70 0.05
C LEU A 76 -16.12 3.21 -0.22
N MET A 77 -15.31 2.32 0.37
CA MET A 77 -15.52 0.87 0.24
C MET A 77 -16.81 0.42 0.95
N LYS A 78 -17.10 0.94 2.15
CA LYS A 78 -18.37 0.69 2.84
C LYS A 78 -19.56 1.10 1.98
N LEU A 79 -19.52 2.31 1.42
CA LEU A 79 -20.58 2.83 0.57
C LEU A 79 -20.75 2.00 -0.70
N ARG A 80 -19.64 1.68 -1.40
CA ARG A 80 -19.69 0.98 -2.69
C ARG A 80 -20.14 -0.48 -2.57
N PHE A 81 -19.73 -1.17 -1.51
CA PHE A 81 -19.95 -2.61 -1.35
C PHE A 81 -20.97 -2.97 -0.27
N GLY A 82 -21.54 -1.99 0.43
CA GLY A 82 -22.51 -2.22 1.51
C GLY A 82 -21.91 -2.89 2.75
N TRP A 83 -20.61 -2.68 3.02
CA TRP A 83 -19.95 -3.33 4.16
C TRP A 83 -20.41 -2.75 5.49
N LYS A 84 -20.80 -3.64 6.41
CA LYS A 84 -21.08 -3.32 7.81
C LYS A 84 -19.85 -3.64 8.66
N LEU A 85 -19.08 -2.62 9.01
CA LEU A 85 -17.87 -2.77 9.82
C LEU A 85 -18.17 -2.37 11.26
N GLU A 86 -18.33 -3.36 12.13
CA GLU A 86 -18.54 -3.16 13.57
C GLU A 86 -17.27 -2.68 14.28
N SER A 87 -16.09 -3.11 13.80
CA SER A 87 -14.81 -2.62 14.28
C SER A 87 -13.70 -2.80 13.25
N TYR A 88 -12.69 -1.94 13.31
CA TYR A 88 -11.45 -2.12 12.55
C TYR A 88 -10.23 -1.61 13.31
N SER A 89 -9.05 -2.08 12.88
CA SER A 89 -7.76 -1.58 13.36
C SER A 89 -6.87 -1.25 12.16
N SER A 90 -6.10 -0.17 12.26
CA SER A 90 -5.07 0.13 11.27
C SER A 90 -3.82 -0.71 11.55
N PHE A 91 -3.46 -1.53 10.58
CA PHE A 91 -2.28 -2.38 10.61
C PHE A 91 -1.08 -1.69 9.98
N ASN A 92 0.13 -2.10 10.37
CA ASN A 92 1.38 -1.60 9.80
C ASN A 92 1.54 -0.07 9.88
N VAL A 93 0.89 0.57 10.86
CA VAL A 93 1.08 1.99 11.14
C VAL A 93 2.54 2.18 11.54
N ASN A 94 3.34 2.73 10.63
CA ASN A 94 4.75 2.95 10.88
C ASN A 94 4.95 4.18 11.78
N ARG A 95 4.67 4.03 13.08
CA ARG A 95 4.86 5.09 14.09
C ARG A 95 6.30 5.61 14.13
N ARG A 96 7.27 4.81 13.67
CA ARG A 96 8.71 5.17 13.59
C ARG A 96 9.10 5.90 12.30
N CYS A 97 8.19 6.00 11.32
CA CYS A 97 8.36 6.81 10.12
C CYS A 97 7.80 8.24 10.32
N GLN A 98 7.53 8.63 11.56
CA GLN A 98 7.26 10.02 11.88
C GLN A 98 8.58 10.78 11.88
N ARG A 99 8.63 11.79 11.00
CA ARG A 99 9.77 12.57 10.53
C ARG A 99 10.43 11.91 9.33
N LYS A 100 10.30 12.59 8.17
CA LYS A 100 11.34 12.56 7.15
C LYS A 100 12.65 12.62 7.92
N ARG A 101 13.36 11.49 8.02
CA ARG A 101 14.79 11.55 8.34
C ARG A 101 15.35 12.60 7.37
N ASN A 102 16.26 13.45 7.83
CA ASN A 102 17.02 14.33 6.94
C ASN A 102 17.76 13.43 5.94
N LEU A 103 17.06 13.01 4.89
CA LEU A 103 17.61 12.24 3.79
C LEU A 103 18.38 13.25 2.95
N PRO A 104 19.58 12.89 2.49
CA PRO A 104 20.29 13.72 1.54
C PRO A 104 19.38 14.03 0.34
N GLN A 105 19.41 15.28 -0.12
CA GLN A 105 18.60 15.71 -1.27
C GLN A 105 18.92 14.87 -2.52
N SER A 106 20.17 14.46 -2.69
CA SER A 106 20.60 13.54 -3.75
C SER A 106 19.87 12.20 -3.70
N THR A 107 19.74 11.60 -2.52
CA THR A 107 19.03 10.33 -2.32
C THR A 107 17.54 10.49 -2.60
N LEU A 108 16.92 11.60 -2.17
CA LEU A 108 15.51 11.87 -2.45
C LEU A 108 15.27 12.06 -3.96
N ALA A 109 16.11 12.85 -4.62
CA ALA A 109 16.04 13.05 -6.07
C ALA A 109 16.15 11.73 -6.84
N LEU A 110 17.08 10.85 -6.43
CA LEU A 110 17.22 9.53 -7.04
C LEU A 110 15.96 8.65 -6.83
N ILE A 111 15.37 8.66 -5.63
CA ILE A 111 14.13 7.91 -5.36
C ILE A 111 13.00 8.41 -6.25
N THR A 112 12.85 9.74 -6.34
CA THR A 112 11.85 10.39 -7.19
C THR A 112 12.05 10.03 -8.66
N GLU A 113 13.27 10.13 -9.16
CA GLU A 113 13.61 9.78 -10.55
C GLU A 113 13.28 8.32 -10.86
N ARG A 114 13.74 7.39 -10.01
CA ARG A 114 13.49 5.96 -10.20
C ARG A 114 11.99 5.66 -10.14
N ASN A 115 11.22 6.34 -9.30
CA ASN A 115 9.78 6.08 -9.12
C ASN A 115 8.87 7.09 -9.82
N ARG A 116 9.35 7.75 -10.88
CA ARG A 116 8.60 8.80 -11.59
C ARG A 116 7.21 8.35 -12.07
N PHE A 117 7.08 7.11 -12.53
CA PHE A 117 5.81 6.59 -13.04
C PHE A 117 4.86 6.22 -11.90
N ASP A 118 5.37 5.73 -10.77
CA ASP A 118 4.56 5.53 -9.55
C ASP A 118 4.03 6.86 -9.02
N ILE A 119 4.83 7.94 -9.08
CA ILE A 119 4.39 9.29 -8.68
C ILE A 119 3.27 9.77 -9.61
N GLU A 120 3.45 9.66 -10.92
CA GLU A 120 2.44 10.09 -11.90
C GLU A 120 1.14 9.26 -11.79
N LEU A 121 1.26 7.95 -11.53
CA LEU A 121 0.12 7.08 -11.28
C LEU A 121 -0.59 7.44 -9.97
N TYR A 122 0.17 7.75 -8.91
CA TYR A 122 -0.37 8.19 -7.63
C TYR A 122 -1.17 9.49 -7.78
N GLU A 123 -0.65 10.48 -8.51
CA GLU A 123 -1.36 11.74 -8.76
C GLU A 123 -2.68 11.50 -9.51
N TYR A 124 -2.66 10.63 -10.52
CA TYR A 124 -3.86 10.21 -11.25
C TYR A 124 -4.88 9.51 -10.33
N ALA A 125 -4.41 8.58 -9.49
CA ALA A 125 -5.24 7.85 -8.53
C ALA A 125 -5.81 8.78 -7.44
N ALA A 126 -5.01 9.71 -6.92
CA ALA A 126 -5.40 10.68 -5.92
C ALA A 126 -6.48 11.64 -6.45
N LYS A 127 -6.37 12.07 -7.71
CA LYS A 127 -7.42 12.88 -8.35
C LYS A 127 -8.75 12.11 -8.44
N ARG A 128 -8.72 10.87 -8.95
CA ARG A 128 -9.93 10.01 -9.02
C ARG A 128 -10.53 9.74 -7.64
N PHE A 129 -9.67 9.52 -6.64
CA PHE A 129 -10.11 9.36 -5.25
C PHE A 129 -10.81 10.62 -4.75
N GLN A 130 -10.22 11.81 -4.97
CA GLN A 130 -10.85 13.08 -4.57
C GLN A 130 -12.20 13.28 -5.27
N GLU A 131 -12.30 13.02 -6.58
CA GLU A 131 -13.55 13.09 -7.33
C GLU A 131 -14.63 12.16 -6.74
N ALA A 132 -14.25 10.96 -6.29
CA ALA A 132 -15.17 10.02 -5.64
C ALA A 132 -15.60 10.51 -4.24
N ILE A 133 -14.70 11.16 -3.49
CA ILE A 133 -15.04 11.79 -2.21
C ILE A 133 -16.03 12.93 -2.42
N ASP A 134 -15.75 13.83 -3.36
CA ASP A 134 -16.58 15.01 -3.61
C ASP A 134 -17.99 14.61 -4.06
N LYS A 135 -18.09 13.57 -4.90
CA LYS A 135 -19.39 13.03 -5.36
C LYS A 135 -20.24 12.45 -4.24
N ASN A 136 -19.63 11.93 -3.17
CA ASN A 136 -20.31 11.23 -2.07
C ASN A 136 -20.00 11.89 -0.72
N ALA A 137 -19.81 13.21 -0.70
CA ALA A 137 -19.20 13.90 0.44
C ALA A 137 -19.98 13.74 1.75
N ALA A 138 -21.31 13.74 1.69
CA ALA A 138 -22.17 13.58 2.86
C ALA A 138 -22.07 12.16 3.43
N GLU A 139 -22.25 11.15 2.59
CA GLU A 139 -22.22 9.74 2.96
C GLU A 139 -20.84 9.31 3.44
N VAL A 140 -19.78 9.80 2.80
CA VAL A 140 -18.40 9.57 3.24
C VAL A 140 -18.18 10.18 4.61
N SER A 141 -18.59 11.43 4.82
CA SER A 141 -18.42 12.11 6.11
C SER A 141 -19.16 11.38 7.24
N GLU A 142 -20.36 10.89 6.99
CA GLU A 142 -21.12 10.07 7.94
C GLU A 142 -20.41 8.74 8.24
N ASN A 143 -20.02 8.00 7.20
CA ASN A 143 -19.31 6.74 7.36
C ASN A 143 -17.97 6.91 8.08
N VAL A 144 -17.25 8.01 7.87
CA VAL A 144 -16.01 8.31 8.59
C VAL A 144 -16.28 8.51 10.07
N ARG A 145 -17.34 9.22 10.47
CA ARG A 145 -17.71 9.39 11.89
C ARG A 145 -18.04 8.05 12.54
N GLU A 146 -18.82 7.21 11.85
CA GLU A 146 -19.10 5.85 12.33
C GLU A 146 -17.81 5.03 12.51
N LEU A 147 -16.92 5.10 11.52
CA LEU A 147 -15.64 4.39 11.55
C LEU A 147 -14.76 4.87 12.71
N GLN A 148 -14.73 6.17 13.00
CA GLN A 148 -13.97 6.69 14.15
C GLN A 148 -14.48 6.11 15.48
N GLY A 149 -15.79 5.89 15.62
CA GLY A 149 -16.38 5.18 16.77
C GLY A 149 -16.07 3.68 16.79
N ALA A 150 -16.02 3.04 15.62
CA ALA A 150 -15.71 1.62 15.45
C ALA A 150 -14.21 1.29 15.54
N ARG A 151 -13.34 2.30 15.57
CA ARG A 151 -11.88 2.10 15.60
C ARG A 151 -11.45 1.51 16.93
N ILE A 152 -10.75 0.37 16.88
CA ILE A 152 -10.21 -0.28 18.08
C ILE A 152 -9.07 0.59 18.65
N GLN A 153 -9.34 1.28 19.75
CA GLN A 153 -8.36 2.14 20.43
C GLN A 153 -7.49 1.37 21.43
N GLU A 154 -8.04 0.32 22.04
CA GLU A 154 -7.38 -0.48 23.08
C GLU A 154 -6.17 -1.27 22.52
N PRO A 155 -4.94 -1.04 23.04
CA PRO A 155 -3.72 -1.68 22.52
C PRO A 155 -3.75 -3.20 22.54
N LEU A 156 -4.30 -3.79 23.61
CA LEU A 156 -4.40 -5.25 23.76
C LEU A 156 -5.41 -5.85 22.77
N ARG A 157 -6.58 -5.21 22.61
CA ARG A 157 -7.58 -5.64 21.62
C ARG A 157 -7.07 -5.46 20.20
N SER A 158 -6.36 -4.38 19.93
CA SER A 158 -5.72 -4.15 18.63
C SER A 158 -4.65 -5.21 18.33
N ALA A 159 -3.83 -5.58 19.32
CA ALA A 159 -2.85 -6.66 19.19
C ALA A 159 -3.51 -8.04 18.98
N LEU A 160 -4.52 -8.38 19.76
CA LEU A 160 -5.26 -9.65 19.61
C LEU A 160 -5.99 -9.74 18.27
N PHE A 161 -6.69 -8.68 17.87
CA PHE A 161 -7.29 -8.56 16.55
C PHE A 161 -6.23 -8.74 15.46
N SER A 162 -5.03 -8.18 15.70
CA SER A 162 -3.95 -8.25 14.73
C SER A 162 -3.35 -9.64 14.57
N ILE A 163 -3.14 -10.35 15.68
CA ILE A 163 -2.68 -11.74 15.70
C ILE A 163 -3.71 -12.62 14.98
N GLY A 164 -4.99 -12.45 15.28
CA GLY A 164 -6.06 -13.20 14.61
C GLY A 164 -6.11 -12.94 13.10
N ALA A 165 -5.97 -11.69 12.67
CA ALA A 165 -5.91 -11.34 11.25
C ALA A 165 -4.68 -11.92 10.54
N ALA A 166 -3.51 -11.90 11.18
CA ALA A 166 -2.29 -12.49 10.66
C ALA A 166 -2.39 -14.03 10.52
N ALA A 167 -2.95 -14.70 11.53
CA ALA A 167 -3.20 -16.14 11.48
C ALA A 167 -4.14 -16.51 10.33
N ARG A 168 -5.28 -15.79 10.19
CA ARG A 168 -6.20 -15.99 9.05
C ARG A 168 -5.51 -15.77 7.70
N LYS A 169 -4.68 -14.73 7.58
CA LYS A 169 -3.92 -14.46 6.36
C LYS A 169 -2.94 -15.60 6.01
N ALA A 170 -2.27 -16.17 7.02
CA ALA A 170 -1.38 -17.31 6.82
C ALA A 170 -2.14 -18.55 6.35
N VAL A 171 -3.28 -18.84 6.99
CA VAL A 171 -4.18 -19.95 6.61
C VAL A 171 -4.68 -19.78 5.18
N ASN A 172 -5.19 -18.60 4.81
CA ASN A 172 -5.69 -18.33 3.45
C ASN A 172 -4.59 -18.46 2.38
N ARG A 173 -3.36 -18.06 2.70
CA ARG A 173 -2.20 -18.25 1.79
C ARG A 173 -1.86 -19.72 1.62
N ALA A 174 -1.84 -20.50 2.70
CA ALA A 174 -1.60 -21.94 2.63
C ALA A 174 -2.70 -22.65 1.81
N TYR A 175 -3.96 -22.25 2.00
CA TYR A 175 -5.09 -22.79 1.26
C TYR A 175 -5.02 -22.44 -0.24
N SER A 176 -4.67 -21.20 -0.58
CA SER A 176 -4.51 -20.78 -1.99
C SER A 176 -3.32 -21.46 -2.67
N ALA A 177 -2.23 -21.69 -1.94
CA ALA A 177 -1.06 -22.41 -2.46
C ALA A 177 -1.36 -23.90 -2.70
N ALA A 178 -2.23 -24.51 -1.89
CA ALA A 178 -2.65 -25.91 -2.06
C ALA A 178 -3.59 -26.10 -3.28
N HIS A 179 -4.45 -25.12 -3.57
CA HIS A 179 -5.38 -25.17 -4.72
C HIS A 179 -4.74 -24.80 -6.06
N ASN A 180 -3.66 -24.01 -6.07
CA ASN A 180 -2.91 -23.69 -7.30
C ASN A 180 -1.95 -24.81 -7.77
N LEU A 181 -1.94 -25.97 -7.10
CA LEU A 181 -1.14 -27.15 -7.49
C LEU A 181 -1.93 -28.16 -8.36
N HIS A 182 -3.20 -27.87 -8.69
CA HIS A 182 -4.08 -28.75 -9.48
C HIS A 182 -4.70 -28.05 -10.71
N GLY A 183 -4.06 -26.98 -11.22
CA GLY A 183 -4.49 -26.25 -12.42
C GLY A 183 -3.42 -26.24 -13.50
#